data_AF-A0A975HKN8-F1
#
_entry.id   AF-A0A975HKN8-F1
#
_cell.length_a   1.000
_cell.length_b   1.000
_cell.length_c   1.000
_cell.angle_alpha   90.00
_cell.angle_beta   90.00
_cell.angle_gamma   90.00
#
_symmetry.space_group_name_H-M   'P 1'
#
loop_
_entity.id
_entity.type
_entity.pdbx_description
1 polymer ?
#
loop_
_entity_poly.entity_id
_entity_poly.type
_entity_poly.pdbx_seq_one_letter_code
_entity_poly.pdbx_strand_id
1 'polypeptide(L)'
;MKFIKMIMLGYWAALLCACSSATPTQTTQVKTSAKIKNVILMIGDGMGPQQVGLLQEYAKRAPQSIYHGQDSAIAKLANLGVVGMSLHGPADRLVVDSACSATQLATGEPAGNEMIGLNRQGMAVHTILEKAKAKGKATGLVSDTRITHATPAAFAAHQIHRSKENDIALEMLTNGQVDVMLSGGLRHFLPKGYTLPSTPIHHFEQGLKAAALPLASKRTDTQNVLLLAEQSGYEFAFSKQQLNQAKSTKVLGLFASSAMADAIESKQGEKPNEPTLSDMAMHAVKTLSQNDNGFFLMIEGGQIDWAGHNNDAGTLLNEMVKFDTAVEAVLNWAAKRDDTLVVVTADHETGGFGFSYNAVDLPQAEVLANPNHDRYQPNFNFGQLEVLDKLFTQSKSYQNMWSAAQALKTPLAENLVNVVNAASEFKIAKTDAETILATSKNAFFKRGHSSLGSETASTINDFSSFYVYLAERPLNLIGRALSAQQNIVWSTGTHTHTPVGVFTFGPKEAIRPFGQMQTHVELGKKLQTALNLE
;
A
#
# COMPACT_ATOMS: atom_id res chain seq x y z
N MET A 1 -18.24 -102.67 26.29
CA MET A 1 -17.73 -103.16 24.99
C MET A 1 -16.69 -102.19 24.46
N LYS A 2 -15.48 -102.69 24.16
CA LYS A 2 -14.45 -102.17 23.22
C LYS A 2 -13.99 -100.70 23.39
N PHE A 3 -12.78 -100.42 23.89
CA PHE A 3 -11.44 -100.46 23.26
C PHE A 3 -11.01 -99.13 22.59
N ILE A 4 -9.79 -98.69 22.97
CA ILE A 4 -8.70 -98.06 22.16
C ILE A 4 -8.37 -96.57 22.39
N LYS A 5 -7.14 -96.41 22.95
CA LYS A 5 -6.06 -95.39 22.77
C LYS A 5 -6.35 -93.92 23.08
N MET A 6 -5.40 -93.11 23.55
CA MET A 6 -4.10 -93.27 24.24
C MET A 6 -3.65 -91.83 24.57
N ILE A 7 -2.81 -91.72 25.59
CA ILE A 7 -1.86 -90.61 25.89
C ILE A 7 -2.35 -89.53 26.87
N MET A 8 -1.97 -89.74 28.13
CA MET A 8 -1.68 -88.73 29.15
C MET A 8 -0.35 -88.05 28.84
N LEU A 9 -0.21 -86.75 29.08
CA LEU A 9 1.06 -86.17 29.54
C LEU A 9 0.80 -84.97 30.45
N GLY A 10 1.49 -84.95 31.58
CA GLY A 10 1.22 -84.12 32.74
C GLY A 10 1.71 -82.68 32.64
N TYR A 11 1.04 -81.82 33.41
CA TYR A 11 1.39 -80.44 33.67
C TYR A 11 2.42 -80.35 34.80
N TRP A 12 3.56 -79.71 34.53
CA TRP A 12 4.47 -79.16 35.54
C TRP A 12 4.70 -77.67 35.24
N ALA A 13 4.65 -76.87 36.30
CA ALA A 13 4.68 -75.43 36.31
C ALA A 13 6.01 -74.85 35.79
N ALA A 14 5.93 -73.78 35.00
CA ALA A 14 7.08 -73.01 34.54
C ALA A 14 6.95 -71.54 34.95
N LEU A 15 8.04 -71.02 35.51
CA LEU A 15 8.29 -69.63 35.85
C LEU A 15 7.99 -68.68 34.68
N LEU A 16 7.21 -67.63 34.93
CA LEU A 16 7.04 -66.49 34.04
C LEU A 16 8.22 -65.52 34.19
N CYS A 17 9.15 -65.59 33.25
CA CYS A 17 10.10 -64.50 32.97
C CYS A 17 9.34 -63.35 32.31
N ALA A 18 9.22 -62.21 33.00
CA ALA A 18 8.68 -60.99 32.43
C ALA A 18 9.75 -60.30 31.55
N CYS A 19 9.70 -60.55 30.24
CA CYS A 19 10.39 -59.72 29.26
C CYS A 19 9.67 -58.36 29.18
N SER A 20 10.27 -57.34 29.78
CA SER A 20 9.85 -55.94 29.61
C SER A 20 10.35 -55.44 28.26
N SER A 21 9.49 -55.48 27.23
CA SER A 21 9.72 -54.79 25.97
C SER A 21 9.52 -53.28 26.17
N ALA A 22 10.61 -52.60 26.54
CA ALA A 22 10.66 -51.14 26.54
C ALA A 22 10.45 -50.63 25.11
N THR A 23 9.23 -50.16 24.83
CA THR A 23 8.91 -49.41 23.62
C THR A 23 9.62 -48.06 23.75
N PRO A 24 10.43 -47.61 22.77
CA PRO A 24 11.02 -46.29 22.85
C PRO A 24 9.88 -45.27 22.74
N THR A 25 9.59 -44.60 23.85
CA THR A 25 8.71 -43.43 23.87
C THR A 25 9.32 -42.40 22.93
N GLN A 26 8.76 -42.24 21.73
CA GLN A 26 9.04 -41.09 20.89
C GLN A 26 8.58 -39.87 21.69
N THR A 27 9.51 -39.21 22.36
CA THR A 27 9.36 -37.83 22.78
C THR A 27 9.09 -37.04 21.50
N THR A 28 7.82 -36.76 21.24
CA THR A 28 7.42 -35.65 20.39
C THR A 28 8.09 -34.43 20.99
N GLN A 29 9.19 -33.97 20.40
CA GLN A 29 9.67 -32.63 20.64
C GLN A 29 8.49 -31.72 20.33
N VAL A 30 7.89 -31.17 21.39
CA VAL A 30 7.04 -29.98 21.25
C VAL A 30 7.96 -28.98 20.59
N LYS A 31 7.79 -28.75 19.28
CA LYS A 31 8.37 -27.60 18.62
C LYS A 31 7.88 -26.41 19.44
N THR A 32 8.76 -25.86 20.28
CA THR A 32 8.56 -24.56 20.90
C THR A 32 8.06 -23.64 19.80
N SER A 33 6.88 -23.02 19.96
CA SER A 33 6.31 -22.15 18.93
C SER A 33 7.41 -21.22 18.43
N ALA A 34 7.76 -21.30 17.16
CA ALA A 34 8.86 -20.53 16.61
C ALA A 34 8.61 -19.04 16.95
N LYS A 35 9.54 -18.45 17.71
CA LYS A 35 9.44 -17.05 18.14
C LYS A 35 9.55 -16.18 16.89
N ILE A 36 8.54 -15.35 16.63
CA ILE A 36 8.54 -14.44 15.48
C ILE A 36 9.78 -13.55 15.54
N LYS A 37 10.63 -13.66 14.52
CA LYS A 37 11.82 -12.84 14.33
C LYS A 37 11.56 -11.67 13.41
N ASN A 38 10.69 -11.87 12.42
CA ASN A 38 10.45 -10.92 11.33
C ASN A 38 9.00 -10.48 11.31
N VAL A 39 8.76 -9.17 11.22
CA VAL A 39 7.45 -8.60 10.92
C VAL A 39 7.55 -7.75 9.67
N ILE A 40 6.71 -8.05 8.68
CA ILE A 40 6.52 -7.25 7.49
C ILE A 40 5.11 -6.67 7.53
N LEU A 41 5.01 -5.36 7.68
CA LEU A 41 3.77 -4.61 7.59
C LEU A 41 3.66 -4.01 6.19
N MET A 42 2.61 -4.34 5.45
CA MET A 42 2.32 -3.76 4.14
C MET A 42 1.06 -2.91 4.23
N ILE A 43 1.16 -1.64 3.84
CA ILE A 43 0.08 -0.66 3.91
C ILE A 43 -0.30 -0.26 2.49
N GLY A 44 -1.53 -0.53 2.08
CA GLY A 44 -2.13 0.13 0.92
C GLY A 44 -2.78 1.43 1.39
N ASP A 45 -2.16 2.59 1.13
CA ASP A 45 -2.71 3.89 1.55
C ASP A 45 -4.07 4.10 0.87
N GLY A 46 -5.14 4.36 1.63
CA GLY A 46 -6.51 4.48 1.08
C GLY A 46 -7.17 3.16 0.62
N MET A 47 -6.57 1.99 0.89
CA MET A 47 -7.06 0.67 0.47
C MET A 47 -8.17 0.11 1.38
N GLY A 48 -9.34 0.75 1.35
CA GLY A 48 -10.53 0.23 2.03
C GLY A 48 -11.05 -1.10 1.47
N PRO A 49 -12.07 -1.71 2.12
CA PRO A 49 -12.76 -2.89 1.59
C PRO A 49 -13.26 -2.72 0.16
N GLN A 50 -13.61 -1.50 -0.24
CA GLN A 50 -14.09 -1.18 -1.59
C GLN A 50 -12.99 -1.35 -2.63
N GLN A 51 -11.78 -0.88 -2.35
CA GLN A 51 -10.59 -1.02 -3.20
C GLN A 51 -10.15 -2.48 -3.29
N VAL A 52 -10.18 -3.20 -2.16
CA VAL A 52 -9.95 -4.66 -2.16
C VAL A 52 -11.00 -5.37 -3.03
N GLY A 53 -12.28 -4.99 -2.92
CA GLY A 53 -13.36 -5.51 -3.76
C GLY A 53 -13.12 -5.28 -5.25
N LEU A 54 -12.69 -4.08 -5.65
CA LEU A 54 -12.29 -3.77 -7.03
C LEU A 54 -11.20 -4.73 -7.53
N LEU A 55 -10.14 -4.94 -6.74
CA LEU A 55 -9.08 -5.88 -7.10
C LEU A 55 -9.60 -7.32 -7.23
N GLN A 56 -10.44 -7.78 -6.30
CA GLN A 56 -10.96 -9.15 -6.34
C GLN A 56 -11.90 -9.38 -7.53
N GLU A 57 -12.81 -8.45 -7.80
CA GLU A 57 -13.70 -8.51 -8.97
C GLU A 57 -12.88 -8.54 -10.26
N TYR A 58 -11.85 -7.69 -10.38
CA TYR A 58 -10.95 -7.73 -11.53
C TYR A 58 -10.18 -9.06 -11.64
N ALA A 59 -9.56 -9.51 -10.56
CA ALA A 59 -8.76 -10.74 -10.57
C ALA A 59 -9.59 -12.00 -10.90
N LYS A 60 -10.86 -12.04 -10.47
CA LYS A 60 -11.71 -13.22 -10.60
C LYS A 60 -12.66 -13.20 -11.77
N ARG A 61 -13.17 -12.04 -12.15
CA ARG A 61 -14.35 -11.93 -13.01
C ARG A 61 -14.13 -11.08 -14.25
N ALA A 62 -13.03 -10.34 -14.35
CA ALA A 62 -12.71 -9.63 -15.58
C ALA A 62 -12.40 -10.64 -16.72
N PRO A 63 -13.05 -10.54 -17.89
CA PRO A 63 -12.85 -11.47 -19.00
C PRO A 63 -11.40 -11.62 -19.46
N GLN A 64 -10.62 -10.54 -19.44
CA GLN A 64 -9.20 -10.50 -19.82
C GLN A 64 -8.27 -10.27 -18.63
N SER A 65 -8.68 -10.70 -17.44
CA SER A 65 -7.88 -10.57 -16.22
C SER A 65 -6.46 -11.13 -16.38
N ILE A 66 -5.46 -10.34 -16.02
CA ILE A 66 -4.05 -10.79 -15.99
C ILE A 66 -3.78 -11.89 -14.95
N TYR A 67 -4.72 -12.12 -14.04
CA TYR A 67 -4.59 -13.17 -13.02
C TYR A 67 -4.88 -14.57 -13.59
N HIS A 68 -5.45 -14.68 -14.80
CA HIS A 68 -5.70 -15.95 -15.48
C HIS A 68 -6.40 -17.00 -14.60
N GLY A 69 -7.41 -16.56 -13.83
CA GLY A 69 -8.20 -17.38 -12.91
C GLY A 69 -7.57 -17.64 -11.53
N GLN A 70 -6.32 -17.22 -11.30
CA GLN A 70 -5.66 -17.34 -10.00
C GLN A 70 -6.24 -16.38 -8.97
N ASP A 71 -6.02 -16.65 -7.68
CA ASP A 71 -6.29 -15.70 -6.60
C ASP A 71 -5.28 -14.55 -6.65
N SER A 72 -5.71 -13.34 -6.27
CA SER A 72 -4.80 -12.25 -5.89
C SER A 72 -3.98 -12.64 -4.66
N ALA A 73 -2.84 -12.00 -4.43
CA ALA A 73 -2.02 -12.30 -3.26
C ALA A 73 -2.71 -11.93 -1.94
N ILE A 74 -3.49 -10.85 -1.93
CA ILE A 74 -4.34 -10.49 -0.77
C ILE A 74 -5.38 -11.60 -0.49
N ALA A 75 -6.01 -12.17 -1.52
CA ALA A 75 -6.92 -13.30 -1.34
C ALA A 75 -6.19 -14.57 -0.86
N LYS A 76 -4.99 -14.86 -1.38
CA LYS A 76 -4.14 -15.96 -0.89
C LYS A 76 -3.79 -15.79 0.58
N LEU A 77 -3.40 -14.59 1.01
CA LEU A 77 -3.13 -14.25 2.42
C LEU A 77 -4.37 -14.50 3.28
N ALA A 78 -5.54 -14.02 2.85
CA ALA A 78 -6.79 -14.22 3.55
C ALA A 78 -7.12 -15.70 3.74
N ASN A 79 -6.98 -16.51 2.69
CA ASN A 79 -7.31 -17.93 2.68
C ASN A 79 -6.31 -18.80 3.47
N LEU A 80 -5.02 -18.43 3.48
CA LEU A 80 -3.97 -19.16 4.18
C LEU A 80 -3.81 -18.72 5.65
N GLY A 81 -4.41 -17.60 6.02
CA GLY A 81 -4.16 -16.90 7.27
C GLY A 81 -5.43 -16.60 8.07
N VAL A 82 -5.49 -15.40 8.66
CA VAL A 82 -6.72 -14.86 9.26
C VAL A 82 -6.99 -13.43 8.79
N VAL A 83 -8.28 -13.10 8.76
CA VAL A 83 -8.77 -11.76 8.39
C VAL A 83 -9.42 -11.12 9.61
N GLY A 84 -9.00 -9.89 9.90
CA GLY A 84 -9.65 -8.99 10.84
C GLY A 84 -10.10 -7.70 10.16
N MET A 85 -10.63 -6.80 10.96
CA MET A 85 -11.12 -5.50 10.53
C MET A 85 -10.67 -4.45 11.54
N SER A 86 -10.20 -3.29 11.07
CA SER A 86 -9.58 -2.28 11.91
C SER A 86 -10.26 -0.92 11.75
N LEU A 87 -10.68 -0.34 12.87
CA LEU A 87 -11.06 1.07 12.96
C LEU A 87 -9.80 1.93 13.02
N HIS A 88 -9.77 3.02 12.27
CA HIS A 88 -8.60 3.88 12.14
C HIS A 88 -8.82 5.31 12.61
N GLY A 89 -10.01 5.62 13.11
CA GLY A 89 -10.36 6.96 13.58
C GLY A 89 -9.36 7.52 14.62
N PRO A 90 -9.04 8.83 14.57
CA PRO A 90 -8.31 9.50 15.65
C PRO A 90 -9.07 9.42 16.97
N ALA A 91 -8.37 9.59 18.10
CA ALA A 91 -9.00 9.47 19.42
C ALA A 91 -10.17 10.45 19.65
N ASP A 92 -10.23 11.57 18.92
CA ASP A 92 -11.24 12.62 19.10
C ASP A 92 -11.86 13.15 17.80
N ARG A 93 -11.70 12.42 16.69
CA ARG A 93 -12.28 12.75 15.38
C ARG A 93 -12.77 11.48 14.69
N LEU A 94 -13.65 11.63 13.70
CA LEU A 94 -14.24 10.49 12.99
C LEU A 94 -13.36 9.97 11.85
N VAL A 95 -12.65 10.86 11.17
CA VAL A 95 -11.89 10.54 9.95
C VAL A 95 -10.41 10.81 10.20
N VAL A 96 -9.59 9.82 9.86
CA VAL A 96 -8.14 9.89 10.00
C VAL A 96 -7.50 10.43 8.72
N ASP A 97 -6.26 10.90 8.84
CA ASP A 97 -5.35 11.09 7.71
C ASP A 97 -4.14 10.16 7.85
N SER A 98 -3.42 9.90 6.76
CA SER A 98 -2.29 8.95 6.74
C SER A 98 -1.26 9.16 7.85
N ALA A 99 -0.98 10.41 8.26
CA ALA A 99 0.02 10.70 9.30
C ALA A 99 -0.43 10.17 10.67
N CYS A 100 -1.67 10.48 11.05
CA CYS A 100 -2.26 10.00 12.29
C CYS A 100 -2.40 8.47 12.28
N SER A 101 -2.93 7.91 11.20
CA SER A 101 -3.18 6.47 11.09
C SER A 101 -1.87 5.67 11.15
N ALA A 102 -0.87 6.07 10.36
CA ALA A 102 0.45 5.44 10.39
C ALA A 102 1.14 5.63 11.75
N THR A 103 0.96 6.77 12.42
CA THR A 103 1.46 6.97 13.79
C THR A 103 0.82 6.01 14.78
N GLN A 104 -0.50 5.77 14.69
CA GLN A 104 -1.18 4.79 15.53
C GLN A 104 -0.67 3.37 15.29
N LEU A 105 -0.47 2.99 14.02
CA LEU A 105 0.11 1.69 13.64
C LEU A 105 1.56 1.55 14.11
N ALA A 106 2.36 2.61 13.99
CA ALA A 106 3.76 2.61 14.36
C ALA A 106 3.97 2.60 15.88
N THR A 107 3.14 3.31 16.64
CA THR A 107 3.37 3.53 18.08
C THR A 107 2.49 2.65 18.97
N GLY A 108 1.33 2.20 18.48
CA GLY A 108 0.32 1.59 19.32
C GLY A 108 -0.32 2.59 20.30
N GLU A 109 -0.27 3.89 20.00
CA GLU A 109 -0.90 4.97 20.79
C GLU A 109 -1.83 5.83 19.94
N PRO A 110 -2.88 6.43 20.54
CA PRO A 110 -3.70 7.41 19.82
C PRO A 110 -2.89 8.66 19.45
N ALA A 111 -3.01 9.10 18.20
CA ALA A 111 -2.36 10.30 17.66
C ALA A 111 -3.37 11.37 17.23
N GLY A 112 -2.92 12.62 17.09
CA GLY A 112 -3.68 13.69 16.46
C GLY A 112 -3.58 13.65 14.94
N ASN A 113 -4.57 14.20 14.23
CA ASN A 113 -4.50 14.37 12.78
C ASN A 113 -3.24 15.13 12.36
N GLU A 114 -2.65 14.71 11.24
CA GLU A 114 -1.49 15.30 10.58
C GLU A 114 -0.16 15.22 11.38
N MET A 115 -0.17 14.66 12.59
CA MET A 115 1.04 14.46 13.41
C MET A 115 1.83 13.22 12.97
N ILE A 116 3.14 13.28 13.11
CA ILE A 116 4.08 12.21 12.73
C ILE A 116 4.79 11.73 13.99
N GLY A 117 4.59 10.47 14.40
CA GLY A 117 5.32 9.86 15.52
C GLY A 117 5.04 10.50 16.89
N LEU A 118 3.99 11.32 17.01
CA LEU A 118 3.56 11.95 18.26
C LEU A 118 2.23 11.36 18.72
N ASN A 119 2.07 11.13 20.02
CA ASN A 119 0.74 10.84 20.57
C ASN A 119 -0.14 12.09 20.58
N ARG A 120 -1.39 11.92 21.00
CA ARG A 120 -2.40 12.99 21.05
C ARG A 120 -2.00 14.20 21.90
N GLN A 121 -1.07 14.05 22.85
CA GLN A 121 -0.55 15.15 23.65
C GLN A 121 0.60 15.91 22.95
N GLY A 122 1.00 15.48 21.75
CA GLY A 122 2.14 16.04 21.01
C GLY A 122 3.49 15.55 21.54
N MET A 123 3.51 14.48 22.33
CA MET A 123 4.75 13.89 22.86
C MET A 123 5.27 12.85 21.89
N ALA A 124 6.57 12.85 21.63
CA ALA A 124 7.22 11.80 20.84
C ALA A 124 7.05 10.44 21.51
N VAL A 125 6.71 9.41 20.73
CA VAL A 125 6.52 8.04 21.20
C VAL A 125 7.40 7.10 20.39
N HIS A 126 8.14 6.23 21.07
CA HIS A 126 8.97 5.25 20.39
C HIS A 126 8.14 4.37 19.47
N THR A 127 8.51 4.33 18.20
CA THR A 127 7.84 3.52 17.19
C THR A 127 8.25 2.05 17.27
N ILE A 128 7.50 1.17 16.63
CA ILE A 128 7.86 -0.24 16.44
C ILE A 128 9.22 -0.39 15.75
N LEU A 129 9.57 0.51 14.83
CA LEU A 129 10.84 0.50 14.13
C LEU A 129 11.99 0.82 15.10
N GLU A 130 11.86 1.88 15.89
CA GLU A 130 12.86 2.28 16.87
C GLU A 130 13.03 1.22 17.96
N LYS A 131 11.92 0.65 18.43
CA LYS A 131 11.94 -0.47 19.39
C LYS A 131 12.61 -1.72 18.79
N ALA A 132 12.32 -2.05 17.52
CA ALA A 132 12.97 -3.15 16.83
C ALA A 132 14.48 -2.91 16.71
N LYS A 133 14.89 -1.70 16.32
CA LYS A 133 16.30 -1.30 16.22
C LYS A 133 17.01 -1.43 17.56
N ALA A 134 16.40 -0.94 18.64
CA ALA A 134 16.93 -1.04 20.01
C ALA A 134 17.10 -2.49 20.49
N LYS A 135 16.32 -3.44 19.95
CA LYS A 135 16.47 -4.89 20.19
C LYS A 135 17.44 -5.58 19.23
N GLY A 136 18.22 -4.82 18.46
CA GLY A 136 19.25 -5.34 17.55
C GLY A 136 18.70 -5.94 16.25
N LYS A 137 17.43 -5.70 15.93
CA LYS A 137 16.82 -6.11 14.65
C LYS A 137 17.19 -5.13 13.54
N ALA A 138 17.23 -5.61 12.30
CA ALA A 138 17.33 -4.72 11.15
C ALA A 138 15.98 -4.04 10.88
N THR A 139 16.00 -2.88 10.23
CA THR A 139 14.80 -2.04 10.03
C THR A 139 14.73 -1.48 8.61
N GLY A 140 13.54 -1.42 8.03
CA GLY A 140 13.39 -0.80 6.72
C GLY A 140 12.02 -0.18 6.43
N LEU A 141 12.05 0.75 5.49
CA LEU A 141 10.91 1.50 4.98
C LEU A 141 10.97 1.52 3.45
N VAL A 142 9.89 1.07 2.81
CA VAL A 142 9.74 1.06 1.35
C VAL A 142 8.43 1.74 0.99
N SER A 143 8.44 2.61 -0.02
CA SER A 143 7.24 3.29 -0.49
C SER A 143 7.39 3.73 -1.94
N ASP A 144 6.33 3.70 -2.73
CA ASP A 144 6.28 4.30 -4.06
C ASP A 144 5.90 5.80 -4.06
N THR A 145 5.72 6.41 -2.89
CA THR A 145 5.52 7.85 -2.75
C THR A 145 6.87 8.56 -2.55
N ARG A 146 7.04 9.29 -1.44
CA ARG A 146 8.29 9.88 -1.00
C ARG A 146 8.69 9.23 0.30
N ILE A 147 9.98 9.03 0.56
CA ILE A 147 10.41 8.45 1.84
C ILE A 147 9.99 9.30 3.04
N THR A 148 9.84 10.62 2.84
CA THR A 148 9.39 11.60 3.83
C THR A 148 7.87 11.78 3.87
N HIS A 149 7.11 11.02 3.06
CA HIS A 149 5.66 11.07 3.10
C HIS A 149 5.14 10.53 4.43
N ALA A 150 3.88 10.86 4.74
CA ALA A 150 3.32 10.68 6.08
C ALA A 150 3.44 9.24 6.61
N THR A 151 3.13 8.25 5.78
CA THR A 151 3.13 6.84 6.16
C THR A 151 4.52 6.33 6.55
N PRO A 152 5.58 6.41 5.71
CA PRO A 152 6.94 6.02 6.14
C PRO A 152 7.50 6.92 7.24
N ALA A 153 7.22 8.23 7.20
CA ALA A 153 7.71 9.17 8.20
C ALA A 153 7.26 8.82 9.63
N ALA A 154 6.00 8.37 9.81
CA ALA A 154 5.44 8.03 11.12
C ALA A 154 6.18 6.89 11.85
N PHE A 155 6.98 6.09 11.14
CA PHE A 155 7.79 5.03 11.73
C PHE A 155 9.20 5.48 12.14
N ALA A 156 9.70 6.63 11.67
CA ALA A 156 11.10 7.01 11.86
C ALA A 156 11.34 8.52 12.11
N ALA A 157 10.30 9.31 12.34
CA ALA A 157 10.40 10.73 12.66
C ALA A 157 9.32 11.15 13.68
N HIS A 158 9.51 12.31 14.31
CA HIS A 158 8.63 12.87 15.33
C HIS A 158 8.37 14.36 15.06
N GLN A 159 7.31 14.65 14.30
CA GLN A 159 7.01 16.00 13.84
C GLN A 159 5.57 16.41 14.11
N ILE A 160 5.40 17.68 14.47
CA ILE A 160 4.08 18.25 14.79
C ILE A 160 3.12 18.25 13.59
N HIS A 161 3.64 18.12 12.37
CA HIS A 161 2.84 18.15 11.16
C HIS A 161 3.54 17.45 9.98
N ARG A 162 2.78 16.69 9.19
CA ARG A 162 3.25 15.91 8.02
C ARG A 162 3.90 16.74 6.91
N SER A 163 3.64 18.04 6.86
CA SER A 163 4.26 18.95 5.88
C SER A 163 5.73 19.29 6.17
N LYS A 164 6.27 18.90 7.34
CA LYS A 164 7.66 19.12 7.74
C LYS A 164 8.63 18.14 7.07
N GLU A 165 8.43 17.82 5.79
CA GLU A 165 9.20 16.80 5.05
C GLU A 165 10.73 17.03 5.09
N ASN A 166 11.19 18.28 5.16
CA ASN A 166 12.62 18.59 5.27
C ASN A 166 13.20 18.20 6.65
N ASP A 167 12.43 18.39 7.73
CA ASP A 167 12.84 18.03 9.10
C ASP A 167 12.71 16.52 9.29
N ILE A 168 11.63 15.93 8.74
CA ILE A 168 11.44 14.48 8.66
C ILE A 168 12.64 13.80 7.99
N ALA A 169 13.12 14.30 6.84
CA ALA A 169 14.28 13.74 6.14
C ALA A 169 15.53 13.65 7.05
N LEU A 170 15.73 14.65 7.90
CA LEU A 170 16.83 14.68 8.85
C LEU A 170 16.62 13.66 9.97
N GLU A 171 15.43 13.65 10.59
CA GLU A 171 15.11 12.75 11.70
C GLU A 171 15.11 11.27 11.32
N MET A 172 14.66 10.93 10.12
CA MET A 172 14.70 9.55 9.63
C MET A 172 16.14 9.00 9.59
N LEU A 173 17.14 9.86 9.42
CA LEU A 173 18.56 9.49 9.52
C LEU A 173 19.07 9.50 10.96
N THR A 174 18.76 10.55 11.73
CA THR A 174 19.37 10.77 13.05
C THR A 174 18.71 9.98 14.17
N ASN A 175 17.39 9.84 14.14
CA ASN A 175 16.59 9.18 15.17
C ASN A 175 16.25 7.74 14.76
N GLY A 176 15.79 7.55 13.52
CA GLY A 176 15.31 6.25 13.05
C GLY A 176 16.40 5.20 12.79
N GLN A 177 17.65 5.61 12.51
CA GLN A 177 18.76 4.74 12.09
C GLN A 177 18.33 3.58 11.17
N VAL A 178 17.40 3.88 10.25
CA VAL A 178 16.72 2.89 9.40
C VAL A 178 17.74 2.22 8.50
N ASP A 179 17.86 0.90 8.51
CA ASP A 179 18.88 0.23 7.70
C ASP A 179 18.60 0.38 6.20
N VAL A 180 17.35 0.18 5.77
CA VAL A 180 16.96 0.28 4.36
C VAL A 180 15.83 1.28 4.16
N MET A 181 16.05 2.32 3.37
CA MET A 181 15.03 3.31 2.99
C MET A 181 14.94 3.40 1.47
N LEU A 182 13.82 3.02 0.85
CA LEU A 182 13.67 2.96 -0.61
C LEU A 182 12.38 3.66 -1.05
N SER A 183 12.50 4.80 -1.73
CA SER A 183 11.33 5.54 -2.26
C SER A 183 11.75 6.63 -3.25
N GLY A 184 10.82 7.53 -3.60
CA GLY A 184 11.15 8.86 -4.12
C GLY A 184 11.51 9.86 -3.01
N GLY A 185 11.50 11.14 -3.34
CA GLY A 185 11.61 12.25 -2.37
C GLY A 185 12.98 12.90 -2.30
N LEU A 186 13.84 12.72 -3.31
CA LEU A 186 15.19 13.30 -3.36
C LEU A 186 15.21 14.82 -3.05
N ARG A 187 14.16 15.55 -3.42
CA ARG A 187 14.02 16.99 -3.19
C ARG A 187 14.18 17.44 -1.73
N HIS A 188 13.97 16.55 -0.75
CA HIS A 188 14.09 16.86 0.68
C HIS A 188 15.50 16.60 1.26
N PHE A 189 16.36 15.96 0.47
CA PHE A 189 17.71 15.58 0.87
C PHE A 189 18.81 16.49 0.31
N LEU A 190 18.49 17.24 -0.75
CA LEU A 190 19.41 18.18 -1.39
C LEU A 190 19.33 19.57 -0.73
N PRO A 191 20.45 20.28 -0.55
CA PRO A 191 20.41 21.66 -0.05
C PRO A 191 19.70 22.59 -1.04
N LYS A 192 19.28 23.77 -0.56
CA LYS A 192 18.66 24.78 -1.41
C LYS A 192 19.58 25.16 -2.57
N GLY A 193 19.04 25.13 -3.79
CA GLY A 193 19.78 25.53 -4.99
C GLY A 193 20.91 24.57 -5.39
N TYR A 194 20.83 23.30 -4.96
CA TYR A 194 21.85 22.32 -5.25
C TYR A 194 22.12 22.15 -6.75
N THR A 195 23.41 22.11 -7.09
CA THR A 195 23.92 21.76 -8.40
C THR A 195 25.09 20.81 -8.22
N LEU A 196 25.28 19.86 -9.14
CA LEU A 196 26.47 19.01 -9.12
C LEU A 196 27.74 19.86 -9.31
N PRO A 197 28.81 19.64 -8.54
CA PRO A 197 30.07 20.36 -8.68
C PRO A 197 30.79 20.01 -9.99
N SER A 198 31.78 20.83 -10.37
CA SER A 198 32.64 20.59 -11.55
C SER A 198 33.52 19.34 -11.43
N THR A 199 33.75 18.84 -10.21
CA THR A 199 34.44 17.58 -9.93
C THR A 199 33.74 16.91 -8.75
N PRO A 200 33.34 15.62 -8.84
CA PRO A 200 32.61 14.97 -7.75
C PRO A 200 33.48 14.87 -6.49
N ILE A 201 33.02 15.47 -5.39
CA ILE A 201 33.70 15.41 -4.09
C ILE A 201 33.09 14.31 -3.23
N HIS A 202 31.81 13.99 -3.43
CA HIS A 202 31.07 13.00 -2.67
C HIS A 202 30.72 11.77 -3.51
N HIS A 203 30.70 10.56 -2.93
CA HIS A 203 30.50 9.32 -3.69
C HIS A 203 29.09 9.26 -4.31
N PHE A 204 28.08 9.78 -3.61
CA PHE A 204 26.70 9.80 -4.11
C PHE A 204 26.51 10.63 -5.39
N GLU A 205 27.38 11.61 -5.67
CA GLU A 205 27.26 12.51 -6.83
C GLU A 205 27.41 11.77 -8.16
N GLN A 206 28.25 10.75 -8.21
CA GLN A 206 28.37 9.89 -9.40
C GLN A 206 27.06 9.14 -9.66
N GLY A 207 26.43 8.64 -8.59
CA GLY A 207 25.14 7.98 -8.64
C GLY A 207 24.03 8.90 -9.16
N LEU A 208 23.96 10.13 -8.63
CA LEU A 208 23.00 11.15 -9.09
C LEU A 208 23.20 11.50 -10.57
N LYS A 209 24.45 11.72 -11.00
CA LYS A 209 24.77 12.01 -12.40
C LYS A 209 24.36 10.86 -13.32
N ALA A 210 24.62 9.62 -12.93
CA ALA A 210 24.25 8.44 -13.72
C ALA A 210 22.73 8.21 -13.78
N ALA A 211 22.00 8.52 -12.71
CA ALA A 211 20.54 8.39 -12.67
C ALA A 211 19.80 9.50 -13.43
N ALA A 212 20.45 10.65 -13.65
CA ALA A 212 19.91 11.81 -14.37
C ALA A 212 18.58 12.34 -13.79
N LEU A 213 18.42 12.28 -12.47
CA LEU A 213 17.23 12.79 -11.77
C LEU A 213 17.20 14.33 -11.72
N PRO A 214 16.01 14.96 -11.74
CA PRO A 214 15.89 16.38 -11.48
C PRO A 214 16.38 16.74 -10.06
N LEU A 215 17.38 17.63 -9.98
CA LEU A 215 18.03 18.02 -8.73
C LEU A 215 17.35 19.22 -8.03
N ALA A 216 16.04 19.39 -8.25
CA ALA A 216 15.28 20.45 -7.62
C ALA A 216 15.09 20.17 -6.12
N SER A 217 15.55 21.08 -5.27
CA SER A 217 15.39 21.00 -3.82
C SER A 217 14.12 21.70 -3.33
N LYS A 218 13.48 21.14 -2.30
CA LYS A 218 12.45 21.77 -1.48
C LYS A 218 12.97 22.22 -0.11
N ARG A 219 14.25 21.99 0.19
CA ARG A 219 14.89 22.55 1.37
C ARG A 219 15.04 24.06 1.21
N THR A 220 14.88 24.76 2.33
CA THR A 220 15.08 26.22 2.42
C THR A 220 16.43 26.58 3.02
N ASP A 221 17.17 25.59 3.53
CA ASP A 221 18.48 25.69 4.16
C ASP A 221 19.60 25.13 3.27
N THR A 222 20.83 25.18 3.75
CA THR A 222 22.04 24.68 3.06
C THR A 222 22.44 23.26 3.49
N GLN A 223 21.59 22.55 4.23
CA GLN A 223 21.92 21.24 4.75
C GLN A 223 21.88 20.19 3.63
N ASN A 224 22.99 19.47 3.45
CA ASN A 224 23.06 18.34 2.53
C ASN A 224 22.84 17.04 3.32
N VAL A 225 21.61 16.53 3.26
CA VAL A 225 21.20 15.34 4.01
C VAL A 225 21.81 14.07 3.40
N LEU A 226 22.10 14.07 2.09
CA LEU A 226 22.85 12.98 1.47
C LEU A 226 24.27 12.87 2.03
N LEU A 227 24.94 14.00 2.29
CA LEU A 227 26.25 13.98 2.93
C LEU A 227 26.19 13.37 4.34
N LEU A 228 25.15 13.70 5.12
CA LEU A 228 24.94 13.12 6.45
C LEU A 228 24.67 11.61 6.38
N ALA A 229 23.91 11.16 5.38
CA ALA A 229 23.69 9.74 5.13
C ALA A 229 24.98 9.03 4.73
N GLU A 230 25.81 9.64 3.88
CA GLU A 230 27.11 9.08 3.47
C GLU A 230 28.03 8.91 4.70
N GLN A 231 28.11 9.94 5.55
CA GLN A 231 28.85 9.89 6.81
C GLN A 231 28.30 8.84 7.79
N SER A 232 27.00 8.53 7.68
CA SER A 232 26.32 7.49 8.46
C SER A 232 26.44 6.09 7.84
N GLY A 233 27.22 5.93 6.76
CA GLY A 233 27.53 4.63 6.15
C GLY A 233 26.47 4.09 5.19
N TYR A 234 25.57 4.92 4.67
CA TYR A 234 24.61 4.49 3.65
C TYR A 234 25.29 4.33 2.29
N GLU A 235 24.99 3.22 1.63
CA GLU A 235 25.14 3.09 0.18
C GLU A 235 23.92 3.70 -0.51
N PHE A 236 24.13 4.40 -1.62
CA PHE A 236 23.06 5.10 -2.33
C PHE A 236 22.60 4.35 -3.57
N ALA A 237 21.30 4.40 -3.82
CA ALA A 237 20.71 3.97 -5.09
C ALA A 237 19.73 5.03 -5.61
N PHE A 238 20.00 5.60 -6.77
CA PHE A 238 19.15 6.59 -7.43
C PHE A 238 18.47 6.02 -8.69
N SER A 239 18.72 4.75 -9.01
CA SER A 239 18.08 4.02 -10.11
C SER A 239 17.95 2.53 -9.80
N LYS A 240 17.11 1.82 -10.56
CA LYS A 240 16.95 0.36 -10.52
C LYS A 240 18.28 -0.37 -10.70
N GLN A 241 19.13 0.10 -11.61
CA GLN A 241 20.44 -0.49 -11.82
C GLN A 241 21.32 -0.36 -10.57
N GLN A 242 21.35 0.82 -9.95
CA GLN A 242 22.14 1.05 -8.73
C GLN A 242 21.57 0.23 -7.56
N LEU A 243 20.25 0.12 -7.43
CA LEU A 243 19.61 -0.71 -6.41
C LEU A 243 20.00 -2.20 -6.57
N ASN A 244 20.03 -2.71 -7.79
CA ASN A 244 20.45 -4.09 -8.05
C ASN A 244 21.94 -4.34 -7.73
N GLN A 245 22.75 -3.30 -7.75
CA GLN A 245 24.19 -3.37 -7.46
C GLN A 245 24.51 -3.16 -5.98
N ALA A 246 23.61 -2.54 -5.21
CA ALA A 246 23.80 -2.26 -3.80
C ALA A 246 23.97 -3.55 -2.98
N LYS A 247 24.95 -3.54 -2.07
CA LYS A 247 25.34 -4.70 -1.24
C LYS A 247 25.46 -4.39 0.25
N SER A 248 25.46 -3.11 0.61
CA SER A 248 25.51 -2.66 2.00
C SER A 248 24.29 -3.14 2.78
N THR A 249 24.47 -3.32 4.08
CA THR A 249 23.37 -3.51 5.03
C THR A 249 22.60 -2.22 5.28
N LYS A 250 23.19 -1.06 4.93
CA LYS A 250 22.55 0.26 4.98
C LYS A 250 22.39 0.86 3.59
N VAL A 251 21.16 1.00 3.11
CA VAL A 251 20.85 1.49 1.75
C VAL A 251 19.83 2.63 1.78
N LEU A 252 20.17 3.75 1.14
CA LEU A 252 19.27 4.87 0.89
C LEU A 252 18.98 4.98 -0.60
N GLY A 253 17.80 4.52 -0.98
CA GLY A 253 17.25 4.56 -2.33
C GLY A 253 16.32 5.75 -2.54
N LEU A 254 16.68 6.67 -3.44
CA LEU A 254 15.90 7.87 -3.79
C LEU A 254 15.73 7.95 -5.31
N PHE A 255 14.65 7.35 -5.83
CA PHE A 255 14.48 7.06 -7.27
C PHE A 255 13.78 8.15 -8.06
N ALA A 256 13.22 9.16 -7.39
CA ALA A 256 12.53 10.28 -8.01
C ALA A 256 12.71 11.57 -7.20
N SER A 257 12.58 12.73 -7.87
CA SER A 257 12.63 14.04 -7.20
C SER A 257 11.51 14.22 -6.18
N SER A 258 10.29 13.86 -6.58
CA SER A 258 9.08 13.78 -5.73
C SER A 258 8.71 12.30 -5.58
N ALA A 259 7.44 11.92 -5.76
CA ALA A 259 7.07 10.52 -5.81
C ALA A 259 7.51 9.82 -7.10
N MET A 260 7.51 8.49 -7.04
CA MET A 260 7.80 7.59 -8.15
C MET A 260 6.62 7.53 -9.14
N ALA A 261 6.81 6.83 -10.24
CA ALA A 261 5.82 6.59 -11.28
C ALA A 261 4.50 6.04 -10.73
N ASP A 262 3.38 6.53 -11.26
CA ASP A 262 2.09 5.89 -11.03
C ASP A 262 2.07 4.49 -11.68
N ALA A 263 1.11 3.64 -11.30
CA ALA A 263 1.07 2.26 -11.74
C ALA A 263 0.85 2.09 -13.24
N ILE A 264 0.19 3.06 -13.91
CA ILE A 264 0.02 3.03 -15.37
C ILE A 264 1.35 3.36 -16.04
N GLU A 265 2.05 4.42 -15.59
CA GLU A 265 3.38 4.78 -16.08
C GLU A 265 4.39 3.63 -15.86
N SER A 266 4.35 3.00 -14.69
CA SER A 266 5.20 1.86 -14.33
C SER A 266 4.92 0.65 -15.21
N LYS A 267 3.64 0.30 -15.41
CA LYS A 267 3.20 -0.79 -16.30
C LYS A 267 3.65 -0.58 -17.75
N GLN A 268 3.66 0.66 -18.22
CA GLN A 268 4.08 1.02 -19.58
C GLN A 268 5.59 1.18 -19.74
N GLY A 269 6.35 1.15 -18.64
CA GLY A 269 7.79 1.38 -18.68
C GLY A 269 8.18 2.81 -19.04
N GLU A 270 7.32 3.81 -18.76
CA GLU A 270 7.62 5.23 -19.04
C GLU A 270 8.79 5.75 -18.15
N LYS A 271 9.04 5.11 -17.01
CA LYS A 271 10.14 5.40 -16.07
C LYS A 271 11.05 4.16 -15.86
N PRO A 272 11.79 3.69 -16.88
CA PRO A 272 12.50 2.41 -16.83
C PRO A 272 13.68 2.39 -15.82
N ASN A 273 14.14 3.56 -15.40
CA ASN A 273 15.20 3.71 -14.39
C ASN A 273 14.67 3.61 -12.96
N GLU A 274 13.35 3.68 -12.74
CA GLU A 274 12.76 3.51 -11.41
C GLU A 274 12.56 2.01 -11.12
N PRO A 275 12.94 1.51 -9.93
CA PRO A 275 12.56 0.17 -9.51
C PRO A 275 11.06 0.10 -9.26
N THR A 276 10.45 -1.06 -9.48
CA THR A 276 9.06 -1.28 -9.08
C THR A 276 8.93 -1.38 -7.55
N LEU A 277 7.72 -1.23 -7.01
CA LEU A 277 7.48 -1.47 -5.59
C LEU A 277 7.92 -2.87 -5.16
N SER A 278 7.70 -3.88 -6.01
CA SER A 278 8.15 -5.25 -5.79
C SER A 278 9.69 -5.37 -5.80
N ASP A 279 10.39 -4.68 -6.71
CA ASP A 279 11.86 -4.66 -6.74
C ASP A 279 12.42 -4.09 -5.43
N MET A 280 11.86 -2.97 -4.97
CA MET A 280 12.27 -2.33 -3.70
C MET A 280 11.97 -3.21 -2.49
N ALA A 281 10.75 -3.75 -2.41
CA ALA A 281 10.34 -4.64 -1.32
C ALA A 281 11.27 -5.85 -1.20
N MET A 282 11.58 -6.51 -2.33
CA MET A 282 12.43 -7.69 -2.31
C MET A 282 13.90 -7.38 -2.09
N HIS A 283 14.38 -6.20 -2.51
CA HIS A 283 15.71 -5.74 -2.10
C HIS A 283 15.78 -5.55 -0.58
N ALA A 284 14.80 -4.86 0.02
CA ALA A 284 14.74 -4.67 1.47
C ALA A 284 14.67 -6.00 2.22
N VAL A 285 13.79 -6.92 1.82
CA VAL A 285 13.71 -8.27 2.40
C VAL A 285 15.05 -8.99 2.33
N LYS A 286 15.72 -8.97 1.17
CA LYS A 286 17.03 -9.61 0.98
C LYS A 286 18.12 -9.01 1.86
N THR A 287 18.14 -7.70 2.04
CA THR A 287 19.15 -7.02 2.84
C THR A 287 18.89 -7.22 4.34
N LEU A 288 17.66 -7.01 4.80
CA LEU A 288 17.29 -7.06 6.21
C LEU A 288 17.28 -8.49 6.79
N SER A 289 16.95 -9.49 5.97
CA SER A 289 16.93 -10.90 6.40
C SER A 289 18.31 -11.50 6.71
N GLN A 290 19.40 -10.76 6.46
CA GLN A 290 20.75 -11.15 6.84
C GLN A 290 21.03 -10.97 8.34
N ASN A 291 20.17 -10.25 9.07
CA ASN A 291 20.32 -10.08 10.51
C ASN A 291 19.72 -11.26 11.28
N ASP A 292 20.53 -11.97 12.05
CA ASP A 292 20.14 -13.15 12.84
C ASP A 292 19.06 -12.88 13.91
N ASN A 293 18.96 -11.61 14.36
CA ASN A 293 17.92 -11.15 15.28
C ASN A 293 16.56 -10.92 14.59
N GLY A 294 16.52 -11.01 13.25
CA GLY A 294 15.37 -10.70 12.41
C GLY A 294 15.22 -9.21 12.13
N PHE A 295 14.06 -8.83 11.61
CA PHE A 295 13.82 -7.46 11.15
C PHE A 295 12.37 -6.99 11.29
N PHE A 296 12.20 -5.66 11.27
CA PHE A 296 10.92 -5.00 11.00
C PHE A 296 11.00 -4.30 9.64
N LEU A 297 9.99 -4.48 8.79
CA LEU A 297 9.90 -3.82 7.49
C LEU A 297 8.48 -3.29 7.28
N MET A 298 8.37 -2.01 6.90
CA MET A 298 7.13 -1.43 6.40
C MET A 298 7.23 -1.20 4.88
N ILE A 299 6.22 -1.63 4.13
CA ILE A 299 6.11 -1.46 2.68
C ILE A 299 4.78 -0.76 2.37
N GLU A 300 4.84 0.35 1.65
CA GLU A 300 3.67 1.14 1.29
C GLU A 300 3.39 1.07 -0.22
N GLY A 301 2.16 0.70 -0.59
CA GLY A 301 1.57 1.05 -1.89
C GLY A 301 0.75 2.32 -1.70
N GLY A 302 1.39 3.48 -1.82
CA GLY A 302 0.86 4.74 -1.33
C GLY A 302 0.06 5.54 -2.36
N GLN A 303 0.15 5.18 -3.64
CA GLN A 303 -0.55 5.89 -4.71
C GLN A 303 -1.99 5.39 -4.96
N ILE A 304 -2.43 4.33 -4.26
CA ILE A 304 -3.84 3.90 -4.20
C ILE A 304 -4.71 5.07 -3.71
N ASP A 305 -4.31 5.71 -2.61
CA ASP A 305 -4.94 6.90 -2.04
C ASP A 305 -5.01 8.05 -3.05
N TRP A 306 -3.93 8.31 -3.78
CA TRP A 306 -3.89 9.42 -4.75
C TRP A 306 -4.86 9.18 -5.91
N ALA A 307 -4.98 7.94 -6.38
CA ALA A 307 -5.98 7.58 -7.38
C ALA A 307 -7.41 7.73 -6.83
N GLY A 308 -7.64 7.31 -5.58
CA GLY A 308 -8.91 7.50 -4.87
C GLY A 308 -9.29 8.97 -4.72
N HIS A 309 -8.35 9.82 -4.30
CA HIS A 309 -8.53 11.27 -4.20
C HIS A 309 -8.87 11.93 -5.53
N ASN A 310 -8.40 11.37 -6.64
CA ASN A 310 -8.67 11.88 -7.99
C ASN A 310 -9.97 11.29 -8.59
N ASN A 311 -10.62 10.35 -7.90
CA ASN A 311 -11.74 9.55 -8.40
C ASN A 311 -11.39 8.81 -9.72
N ASP A 312 -10.16 8.34 -9.82
CA ASP A 312 -9.63 7.66 -11.01
C ASP A 312 -9.61 6.14 -10.78
N ALA A 313 -10.70 5.48 -11.14
CA ALA A 313 -10.83 4.03 -10.95
C ALA A 313 -9.85 3.21 -11.79
N GLY A 314 -9.45 3.72 -12.97
CA GLY A 314 -8.50 3.02 -13.84
C GLY A 314 -7.11 2.99 -13.23
N THR A 315 -6.61 4.15 -12.76
CA THR A 315 -5.35 4.19 -12.00
C THR A 315 -5.49 3.46 -10.68
N LEU A 316 -6.59 3.60 -9.95
CA LEU A 316 -6.82 2.89 -8.68
C LEU A 316 -6.67 1.38 -8.84
N LEU A 317 -7.27 0.78 -9.87
CA LEU A 317 -7.12 -0.65 -10.15
C LEU A 317 -5.66 -1.03 -10.46
N ASN A 318 -4.96 -0.23 -11.27
CA ASN A 318 -3.56 -0.47 -11.59
C ASN A 318 -2.67 -0.35 -10.34
N GLU A 319 -2.97 0.58 -9.43
CA GLU A 319 -2.28 0.76 -8.15
C GLU A 319 -2.50 -0.44 -7.22
N MET A 320 -3.74 -0.96 -7.16
CA MET A 320 -4.05 -2.19 -6.44
C MET A 320 -3.26 -3.39 -6.98
N VAL A 321 -3.14 -3.52 -8.30
CA VAL A 321 -2.34 -4.60 -8.94
C VAL A 321 -0.84 -4.42 -8.64
N LYS A 322 -0.32 -3.19 -8.68
CA LYS A 322 1.08 -2.88 -8.33
C LYS A 322 1.39 -3.27 -6.88
N PHE A 323 0.48 -2.96 -5.96
CA PHE A 323 0.62 -3.36 -4.55
C PHE A 323 0.48 -4.87 -4.36
N ASP A 324 -0.53 -5.51 -4.96
CA ASP A 324 -0.75 -6.97 -4.87
C ASP A 324 0.45 -7.78 -5.42
N THR A 325 1.13 -7.27 -6.45
CA THR A 325 2.38 -7.85 -6.97
C THR A 325 3.49 -7.86 -5.92
N ALA A 326 3.65 -6.76 -5.16
CA ALA A 326 4.62 -6.71 -4.06
C ALA A 326 4.20 -7.63 -2.91
N VAL A 327 2.90 -7.71 -2.60
CA VAL A 327 2.35 -8.63 -1.61
C VAL A 327 2.63 -10.08 -2.01
N GLU A 328 2.48 -10.43 -3.28
CA GLU A 328 2.78 -11.77 -3.80
C GLU A 328 4.25 -12.13 -3.59
N ALA A 329 5.16 -11.21 -3.92
CA ALA A 329 6.59 -11.44 -3.77
C ALA A 329 6.98 -11.67 -2.30
N VAL A 330 6.43 -10.86 -1.38
CA VAL A 330 6.63 -11.00 0.07
C VAL A 330 6.04 -12.31 0.58
N LEU A 331 4.80 -12.65 0.18
CA LEU A 331 4.15 -13.91 0.57
C LEU A 331 4.97 -15.12 0.11
N ASN A 332 5.46 -15.12 -1.14
CA ASN A 332 6.28 -16.20 -1.68
C ASN A 332 7.59 -16.40 -0.91
N TRP A 333 8.18 -15.31 -0.39
CA TRP A 333 9.34 -15.37 0.50
C TRP A 333 8.97 -15.89 1.89
N ALA A 334 7.87 -15.38 2.48
CA ALA A 334 7.43 -15.72 3.83
C ALA A 334 6.88 -17.15 3.95
N ALA A 335 6.25 -17.69 2.90
CA ALA A 335 5.60 -19.02 2.91
C ALA A 335 6.54 -20.18 3.20
N LYS A 336 7.85 -19.97 3.13
CA LYS A 336 8.90 -20.96 3.41
C LYS A 336 9.44 -20.86 4.84
N ARG A 337 8.77 -20.12 5.73
CA ARG A 337 9.29 -19.71 7.03
C ARG A 337 8.26 -19.88 8.14
N ASP A 338 8.72 -20.24 9.34
CA ASP A 338 7.93 -20.29 10.56
C ASP A 338 8.31 -19.19 11.58
N ASP A 339 9.18 -18.25 11.20
CA ASP A 339 9.68 -17.14 12.04
C ASP A 339 9.20 -15.75 11.57
N THR A 340 8.29 -15.70 10.60
CA THR A 340 7.83 -14.46 9.95
C THR A 340 6.33 -14.27 10.11
N LEU A 341 5.94 -13.05 10.47
CA LEU A 341 4.57 -12.55 10.40
C LEU A 341 4.48 -11.49 9.28
N VAL A 342 3.56 -11.68 8.35
CA VAL A 342 3.18 -10.70 7.33
C VAL A 342 1.81 -10.16 7.68
N VAL A 343 1.66 -8.84 7.71
CA VAL A 343 0.38 -8.15 7.94
C VAL A 343 0.16 -7.19 6.77
N VAL A 344 -0.93 -7.36 6.04
CA VAL A 344 -1.39 -6.43 5.00
C VAL A 344 -2.62 -5.71 5.51
N THR A 345 -2.60 -4.39 5.47
CA THR A 345 -3.74 -3.56 5.88
C THR A 345 -3.73 -2.24 5.10
N ALA A 346 -4.61 -1.33 5.49
CA ALA A 346 -4.64 0.04 4.99
C ALA A 346 -4.55 1.00 6.17
N ASP A 347 -4.29 2.27 5.89
CA ASP A 347 -4.34 3.33 6.87
C ASP A 347 -5.76 3.94 6.98
N HIS A 348 -6.51 4.00 5.86
CA HIS A 348 -7.92 4.38 5.73
C HIS A 348 -8.50 3.92 4.39
N GLU A 349 -9.73 4.35 4.07
CA GLU A 349 -10.32 4.29 2.73
C GLU A 349 -10.36 5.69 2.10
N THR A 350 -10.21 5.77 0.77
CA THR A 350 -10.21 7.05 0.05
C THR A 350 -11.18 7.10 -1.13
N GLY A 351 -11.95 8.20 -1.21
CA GLY A 351 -12.88 8.52 -2.30
C GLY A 351 -14.32 8.07 -2.04
N GLY A 352 -14.53 7.19 -1.06
CA GLY A 352 -15.82 6.56 -0.83
C GLY A 352 -16.32 5.87 -2.10
N PHE A 353 -15.43 5.06 -2.67
CA PHE A 353 -15.56 4.37 -3.94
C PHE A 353 -16.64 3.28 -3.89
N GLY A 354 -17.32 3.04 -4.99
CA GLY A 354 -18.11 1.81 -5.16
C GLY A 354 -18.57 1.56 -6.59
N PHE A 355 -18.67 0.29 -6.97
CA PHE A 355 -19.52 -0.10 -8.10
C PHE A 355 -20.99 -0.03 -7.69
N SER A 356 -21.83 0.56 -8.56
CA SER A 356 -23.26 0.71 -8.32
C SER A 356 -24.03 0.45 -9.61
N TYR A 357 -25.19 -0.20 -9.49
CA TYR A 357 -26.14 -0.29 -10.59
C TYR A 357 -26.69 1.10 -10.93
N ASN A 358 -27.12 1.29 -12.17
CA ASN A 358 -27.70 2.56 -12.62
C ASN A 358 -28.79 2.38 -13.69
N ALA A 359 -29.42 3.49 -14.08
CA ALA A 359 -30.56 3.52 -15.01
C ALA A 359 -30.16 3.79 -16.48
N VAL A 360 -28.87 3.89 -16.78
CA VAL A 360 -28.31 4.15 -18.11
C VAL A 360 -27.95 2.82 -18.78
N ASP A 361 -28.22 2.71 -20.08
CA ASP A 361 -27.91 1.52 -20.90
C ASP A 361 -28.49 0.21 -20.33
N LEU A 362 -29.81 0.20 -20.13
CA LEU A 362 -30.52 -0.97 -19.59
C LEU A 362 -30.31 -2.23 -20.45
N PRO A 363 -30.12 -3.40 -19.82
CA PRO A 363 -29.90 -4.64 -20.56
C PRO A 363 -31.12 -5.01 -21.40
N GLN A 364 -30.86 -5.56 -22.58
CA GLN A 364 -31.91 -6.10 -23.44
C GLN A 364 -32.45 -7.42 -22.87
N ALA A 365 -33.70 -7.75 -23.22
CA ALA A 365 -34.30 -9.01 -22.82
C ALA A 365 -33.61 -10.20 -23.50
N GLU A 366 -33.29 -11.23 -22.72
CA GLU A 366 -32.67 -12.46 -23.17
C GLU A 366 -33.59 -13.66 -22.96
N VAL A 367 -33.49 -14.67 -23.83
CA VAL A 367 -34.21 -15.94 -23.67
C VAL A 367 -33.29 -16.89 -22.90
N LEU A 368 -33.77 -17.36 -21.74
CA LEU A 368 -33.02 -18.33 -20.94
C LEU A 368 -33.14 -19.73 -21.55
N ALA A 369 -32.14 -20.57 -21.29
CA ALA A 369 -32.11 -21.96 -21.75
C ALA A 369 -33.27 -22.83 -21.21
N ASN A 370 -33.91 -22.40 -20.11
CA ASN A 370 -35.10 -23.06 -19.57
C ASN A 370 -36.36 -22.58 -20.31
N PRO A 371 -37.05 -23.47 -21.07
CA PRO A 371 -38.18 -23.09 -21.93
C PRO A 371 -39.44 -22.67 -21.15
N ASN A 372 -39.48 -22.85 -19.83
CA ASN A 372 -40.65 -22.58 -18.99
C ASN A 372 -40.65 -21.17 -18.38
N HIS A 373 -39.69 -20.31 -18.71
CA HIS A 373 -39.65 -18.94 -18.22
C HIS A 373 -39.82 -17.93 -19.35
N ASP A 374 -40.71 -16.97 -19.09
CA ASP A 374 -40.78 -15.72 -19.83
C ASP A 374 -39.44 -14.99 -19.74
N ARG A 375 -39.09 -14.29 -20.83
CA ARG A 375 -37.83 -13.56 -21.07
C ARG A 375 -37.18 -12.98 -19.80
N TYR A 376 -35.87 -13.17 -19.67
CA TYR A 376 -35.06 -12.55 -18.62
C TYR A 376 -34.68 -11.13 -19.03
N GLN A 377 -35.17 -10.13 -18.29
CA GLN A 377 -34.86 -8.72 -18.54
C GLN A 377 -34.64 -8.00 -17.20
N PRO A 378 -33.39 -7.74 -16.80
CA PRO A 378 -33.11 -6.94 -15.61
C PRO A 378 -33.64 -5.51 -15.75
N ASN A 379 -34.17 -4.95 -14.67
CA ASN A 379 -34.72 -3.60 -14.65
C ASN A 379 -33.66 -2.48 -14.69
N PHE A 380 -32.40 -2.80 -14.37
CA PHE A 380 -31.31 -1.84 -14.23
C PHE A 380 -30.03 -2.37 -14.88
N ASN A 381 -29.10 -1.46 -15.17
CA ASN A 381 -27.74 -1.81 -15.55
C ASN A 381 -26.95 -2.12 -14.28
N PHE A 382 -26.55 -3.38 -14.10
CA PHE A 382 -25.78 -3.85 -12.94
C PHE A 382 -24.26 -3.85 -13.16
N GLY A 383 -23.79 -3.28 -14.27
CA GLY A 383 -22.39 -3.29 -14.65
C GLY A 383 -21.98 -4.56 -15.39
N GLN A 384 -21.53 -4.40 -16.63
CA GLN A 384 -20.93 -5.48 -17.40
C GLN A 384 -19.50 -5.76 -16.92
N LEU A 385 -19.06 -7.02 -16.96
CA LEU A 385 -17.73 -7.42 -16.45
C LEU A 385 -16.59 -6.81 -17.27
N GLU A 386 -16.83 -6.50 -18.55
CA GLU A 386 -15.90 -5.82 -19.45
C GLU A 386 -15.49 -4.43 -18.96
N VAL A 387 -16.27 -3.82 -18.06
CA VAL A 387 -15.87 -2.57 -17.37
C VAL A 387 -14.52 -2.76 -16.66
N LEU A 388 -14.29 -3.91 -16.04
CA LEU A 388 -13.07 -4.20 -15.30
C LEU A 388 -11.84 -4.22 -16.22
N ASP A 389 -11.96 -4.85 -17.39
CA ASP A 389 -10.91 -4.85 -18.41
C ASP A 389 -10.64 -3.43 -18.91
N LYS A 390 -11.69 -2.66 -19.20
CA LYS A 390 -11.59 -1.25 -19.66
C LYS A 390 -10.92 -0.32 -18.65
N LEU A 391 -11.19 -0.52 -17.36
CA LEU A 391 -10.49 0.21 -16.29
C LEU A 391 -9.01 -0.15 -16.28
N PHE A 392 -8.69 -1.44 -16.40
CA PHE A 392 -7.31 -1.90 -16.40
C PHE A 392 -6.52 -1.44 -17.64
N THR A 393 -7.15 -1.37 -18.81
CA THR A 393 -6.52 -0.93 -20.08
C THR A 393 -6.33 0.58 -20.19
N GLN A 394 -6.84 1.38 -19.23
CA GLN A 394 -6.56 2.81 -19.16
C GLN A 394 -5.05 3.08 -19.30
N SER A 395 -4.70 3.97 -20.22
CA SER A 395 -3.32 4.17 -20.65
C SER A 395 -2.66 5.44 -20.10
N LYS A 396 -3.39 6.31 -19.40
CA LYS A 396 -2.84 7.41 -18.59
C LYS A 396 -3.68 7.60 -17.34
N SER A 397 -3.07 8.03 -16.23
CA SER A 397 -3.84 8.52 -15.08
C SER A 397 -4.54 9.83 -15.42
N TYR A 398 -5.61 10.18 -14.72
CA TYR A 398 -6.31 11.46 -14.89
C TYR A 398 -5.38 12.65 -14.68
N GLN A 399 -4.41 12.53 -13.76
CA GLN A 399 -3.37 13.54 -13.57
C GLN A 399 -2.52 13.71 -14.84
N ASN A 400 -2.11 12.61 -15.48
CA ASN A 400 -1.32 12.64 -16.70
C ASN A 400 -2.15 13.03 -17.94
N MET A 401 -3.43 12.66 -17.99
CA MET A 401 -4.37 13.16 -18.99
C MET A 401 -4.54 14.68 -18.89
N TRP A 402 -4.76 15.19 -17.68
CA TRP A 402 -4.89 16.62 -17.41
C TRP A 402 -3.62 17.39 -17.80
N SER A 403 -2.46 16.91 -17.36
CA SER A 403 -1.17 17.52 -17.68
C SER A 403 -0.90 17.55 -19.20
N ALA A 404 -1.22 16.46 -19.91
CA ALA A 404 -1.11 16.39 -21.36
C ALA A 404 -2.08 17.36 -22.06
N ALA A 405 -3.32 17.47 -21.59
CA ALA A 405 -4.31 18.40 -22.14
C ALA A 405 -3.89 19.87 -21.97
N GLN A 406 -3.29 20.22 -20.83
CA GLN A 406 -2.77 21.57 -20.56
C GLN A 406 -1.54 21.92 -21.42
N ALA A 407 -0.75 20.94 -21.84
CA ALA A 407 0.45 21.16 -22.64
C ALA A 407 0.15 21.44 -24.12
N LEU A 408 -1.07 21.15 -24.60
CA LEU A 408 -1.49 21.36 -25.98
C LEU A 408 -1.94 22.81 -26.22
N LYS A 409 -1.74 23.29 -27.45
CA LYS A 409 -2.00 24.70 -27.83
C LYS A 409 -3.45 25.00 -28.27
N THR A 410 -4.25 23.97 -28.50
CA THR A 410 -5.67 24.06 -28.85
C THR A 410 -6.53 24.36 -27.61
N PRO A 411 -7.82 24.74 -27.78
CA PRO A 411 -8.70 25.02 -26.64
C PRO A 411 -8.74 23.87 -25.64
N LEU A 412 -8.62 24.18 -24.35
CA LEU A 412 -8.44 23.16 -23.30
C LEU A 412 -9.59 22.13 -23.25
N ALA A 413 -10.83 22.53 -23.54
CA ALA A 413 -11.96 21.61 -23.63
C ALA A 413 -11.78 20.56 -24.73
N GLU A 414 -11.29 20.97 -25.91
CA GLU A 414 -11.00 20.07 -27.03
C GLU A 414 -9.81 19.16 -26.71
N ASN A 415 -8.77 19.72 -26.07
CA ASN A 415 -7.62 18.93 -25.61
C ASN A 415 -8.05 17.83 -24.64
N LEU A 416 -8.93 18.18 -23.70
CA LEU A 416 -9.40 17.24 -22.69
C LEU A 416 -10.20 16.10 -23.33
N VAL A 417 -11.12 16.40 -24.24
CA VAL A 417 -11.85 15.37 -25.01
C VAL A 417 -10.87 14.46 -25.75
N ASN A 418 -9.93 15.04 -26.49
CA ASN A 418 -8.97 14.27 -27.29
C ASN A 418 -8.10 13.36 -26.41
N VAL A 419 -7.56 13.89 -25.32
CA VAL A 419 -6.65 13.14 -24.45
C VAL A 419 -7.39 12.05 -23.67
N VAL A 420 -8.54 12.37 -23.06
CA VAL A 420 -9.33 11.39 -22.30
C VAL A 420 -9.81 10.27 -23.23
N ASN A 421 -10.35 10.62 -24.40
CA ASN A 421 -10.88 9.63 -25.35
C ASN A 421 -9.77 8.79 -26.01
N ALA A 422 -8.53 9.27 -26.04
CA ALA A 422 -7.38 8.47 -26.47
C ALA A 422 -6.85 7.55 -25.36
N ALA A 423 -6.97 7.97 -24.10
CA ALA A 423 -6.34 7.28 -22.96
C ALA A 423 -7.27 6.34 -22.18
N SER A 424 -8.58 6.39 -22.43
CA SER A 424 -9.60 5.56 -21.77
C SER A 424 -10.57 4.98 -22.81
N GLU A 425 -11.09 3.78 -22.57
CA GLU A 425 -12.17 3.22 -23.38
C GLU A 425 -13.53 3.87 -23.10
N PHE A 426 -13.70 4.46 -21.91
CA PHE A 426 -14.82 5.33 -21.57
C PHE A 426 -14.58 6.73 -22.13
N LYS A 427 -15.61 7.36 -22.69
CA LYS A 427 -15.46 8.57 -23.50
C LYS A 427 -16.20 9.76 -22.90
N ILE A 428 -15.63 10.95 -23.03
CA ILE A 428 -16.29 12.21 -22.71
C ILE A 428 -16.67 12.96 -23.99
N ALA A 429 -17.77 13.70 -23.92
CA ALA A 429 -18.19 14.66 -24.94
C ALA A 429 -17.65 16.06 -24.63
N LYS A 430 -17.81 16.99 -25.59
CA LYS A 430 -17.43 18.39 -25.41
C LYS A 430 -18.17 19.05 -24.23
N THR A 431 -19.44 18.72 -24.04
CA THR A 431 -20.27 19.22 -22.92
C THR A 431 -19.75 18.77 -21.56
N ASP A 432 -19.21 17.55 -21.47
CA ASP A 432 -18.59 17.04 -20.26
C ASP A 432 -17.29 17.80 -19.97
N ALA A 433 -16.46 18.02 -21.00
CA ALA A 433 -15.23 18.80 -20.88
C ALA A 433 -15.51 20.25 -20.45
N GLU A 434 -16.55 20.89 -20.98
CA GLU A 434 -16.99 22.22 -20.55
C GLU A 434 -17.44 22.22 -19.08
N THR A 435 -18.13 21.16 -18.63
CA THR A 435 -18.53 20.99 -17.22
C THR A 435 -17.32 20.79 -16.31
N ILE A 436 -16.34 19.97 -16.73
CA ILE A 436 -15.09 19.72 -15.99
C ILE A 436 -14.29 21.03 -15.81
N LEU A 437 -14.31 21.91 -16.81
CA LEU A 437 -13.57 23.17 -16.80
C LEU A 437 -14.34 24.33 -16.16
N ALA A 438 -15.61 24.15 -15.83
CA ALA A 438 -16.42 25.19 -15.22
C ALA A 438 -15.86 25.55 -13.84
N THR A 439 -15.62 26.84 -13.59
CA THR A 439 -15.15 27.34 -12.30
C THR A 439 -16.16 28.28 -11.67
N SER A 440 -16.15 28.35 -10.34
CA SER A 440 -16.99 29.25 -9.56
C SER A 440 -16.19 29.80 -8.37
N LYS A 441 -16.77 30.78 -7.68
CA LYS A 441 -16.20 31.30 -6.43
C LYS A 441 -16.05 30.16 -5.44
N ASN A 442 -14.85 29.99 -4.90
CA ASN A 442 -14.58 28.99 -3.89
C ASN A 442 -15.29 29.37 -2.57
N ALA A 443 -16.38 28.68 -2.26
CA ALA A 443 -17.15 28.88 -1.03
C ALA A 443 -16.35 28.59 0.25
N PHE A 444 -15.25 27.85 0.14
CA PHE A 444 -14.40 27.43 1.25
C PHE A 444 -13.05 28.12 1.27
N PHE A 445 -12.89 29.23 0.51
CA PHE A 445 -11.64 29.98 0.44
C PHE A 445 -11.11 30.36 1.83
N LYS A 446 -9.84 30.04 2.06
CA LYS A 446 -9.08 30.43 3.25
C LYS A 446 -7.72 30.96 2.82
N ARG A 447 -7.53 32.28 2.95
CA ARG A 447 -6.27 32.95 2.61
C ARG A 447 -5.09 32.25 3.29
N GLY A 448 -4.09 31.85 2.49
CA GLY A 448 -2.87 31.21 2.98
C GLY A 448 -2.97 29.70 3.24
N HIS A 449 -4.15 29.08 3.08
CA HIS A 449 -4.28 27.63 3.16
C HIS A 449 -3.70 26.96 1.90
N SER A 450 -3.03 25.82 2.05
CA SER A 450 -2.35 25.10 0.95
C SER A 450 -3.28 24.76 -0.21
N SER A 451 -4.44 24.14 0.07
CA SER A 451 -5.40 23.72 -0.97
C SER A 451 -6.65 24.60 -1.08
N LEU A 452 -7.00 25.35 -0.03
CA LEU A 452 -8.16 26.26 -0.02
C LEU A 452 -7.77 27.73 -0.24
N GLY A 453 -6.52 27.99 -0.65
CA GLY A 453 -5.95 29.33 -0.82
C GLY A 453 -6.34 30.05 -2.11
N SER A 454 -7.15 29.44 -2.97
CA SER A 454 -7.63 30.06 -4.22
C SER A 454 -9.05 30.60 -4.07
N GLU A 455 -9.30 31.81 -4.58
CA GLU A 455 -10.63 32.45 -4.58
C GLU A 455 -11.60 31.79 -5.56
N THR A 456 -11.09 31.03 -6.53
CA THR A 456 -11.86 30.25 -7.51
C THR A 456 -11.49 28.77 -7.45
N ALA A 457 -12.48 27.91 -7.66
CA ALA A 457 -12.28 26.46 -7.75
C ALA A 457 -13.19 25.86 -8.84
N SER A 458 -12.86 24.65 -9.28
CA SER A 458 -13.70 23.89 -10.21
C SER A 458 -15.09 23.66 -9.58
N THR A 459 -16.13 23.72 -10.40
CA THR A 459 -17.52 23.66 -9.93
C THR A 459 -17.94 22.22 -9.74
N ILE A 460 -18.54 21.95 -8.58
CA ILE A 460 -19.04 20.64 -8.19
C ILE A 460 -20.38 20.85 -7.49
N ASN A 461 -21.41 20.14 -7.95
CA ASN A 461 -22.79 20.41 -7.49
C ASN A 461 -23.07 19.76 -6.14
N ASP A 462 -22.64 18.51 -5.97
CA ASP A 462 -22.95 17.71 -4.79
C ASP A 462 -21.71 17.53 -3.90
N PHE A 463 -21.92 17.57 -2.59
CA PHE A 463 -20.89 17.31 -1.57
C PHE A 463 -19.65 18.20 -1.72
N SER A 464 -19.79 19.44 -2.20
CA SER A 464 -18.66 20.33 -2.54
C SER A 464 -17.66 20.55 -1.41
N SER A 465 -18.09 20.52 -0.15
CA SER A 465 -17.22 20.61 1.03
C SER A 465 -16.24 19.45 1.19
N PHE A 466 -16.45 18.34 0.49
CA PHE A 466 -15.65 17.12 0.54
C PHE A 466 -14.68 17.00 -0.66
N TYR A 467 -14.53 18.06 -1.47
CA TYR A 467 -13.60 18.08 -2.60
C TYR A 467 -12.63 19.26 -2.46
N VAL A 468 -11.68 19.08 -1.56
CA VAL A 468 -10.81 20.17 -1.08
C VAL A 468 -9.65 20.55 -2.02
N TYR A 469 -9.45 19.79 -3.11
CA TYR A 469 -8.36 19.99 -4.09
C TYR A 469 -8.83 20.59 -5.43
N LEU A 470 -10.10 20.99 -5.56
CA LEU A 470 -10.68 21.48 -6.82
C LEU A 470 -10.12 22.81 -7.32
N ALA A 471 -9.44 23.55 -6.46
CA ALA A 471 -8.69 24.75 -6.86
C ALA A 471 -7.37 24.40 -7.57
N GLU A 472 -6.80 23.24 -7.28
CA GLU A 472 -5.53 22.80 -7.86
C GLU A 472 -5.76 22.07 -9.18
N ARG A 473 -6.76 21.18 -9.23
CA ARG A 473 -7.04 20.34 -10.40
C ARG A 473 -8.49 19.79 -10.39
N PRO A 474 -9.17 19.71 -11.55
CA PRO A 474 -10.55 19.24 -11.65
C PRO A 474 -10.68 17.71 -11.79
N LEU A 475 -9.71 16.91 -11.34
CA LEU A 475 -9.62 15.48 -11.71
C LEU A 475 -10.87 14.67 -11.31
N ASN A 476 -11.46 14.97 -10.14
CA ASN A 476 -12.69 14.31 -9.70
C ASN A 476 -13.88 14.52 -10.65
N LEU A 477 -13.86 15.59 -11.44
CA LEU A 477 -14.92 15.88 -12.42
C LEU A 477 -14.78 15.00 -13.66
N ILE A 478 -13.56 14.55 -14.01
CA ILE A 478 -13.37 13.50 -15.03
C ILE A 478 -14.03 12.20 -14.55
N GLY A 479 -13.79 11.80 -13.30
CA GLY A 479 -14.45 10.63 -12.69
C GLY A 479 -15.97 10.75 -12.67
N ARG A 480 -16.52 11.95 -12.41
CA ARG A 480 -17.98 12.20 -12.52
C ARG A 480 -18.50 12.04 -13.94
N ALA A 481 -17.80 12.59 -14.94
CA ALA A 481 -18.21 12.50 -16.33
C ALA A 481 -18.25 11.04 -16.83
N LEU A 482 -17.38 10.17 -16.30
CA LEU A 482 -17.29 8.77 -16.71
C LEU A 482 -18.12 7.81 -15.84
N SER A 483 -18.68 8.28 -14.71
CA SER A 483 -19.36 7.49 -13.68
C SER A 483 -20.41 6.51 -14.22
N ALA A 484 -21.36 6.98 -15.05
CA ALA A 484 -22.43 6.13 -15.58
C ALA A 484 -21.92 5.01 -16.49
N GLN A 485 -20.94 5.32 -17.36
CA GLN A 485 -20.33 4.35 -18.27
C GLN A 485 -19.52 3.29 -17.51
N GLN A 486 -18.96 3.68 -16.37
CA GLN A 486 -18.14 2.81 -15.52
C GLN A 486 -18.96 2.03 -14.49
N ASN A 487 -20.24 2.34 -14.28
CA ASN A 487 -21.01 1.86 -13.11
C ASN A 487 -20.31 2.18 -11.78
N ILE A 488 -19.64 3.32 -11.68
CA ILE A 488 -18.85 3.70 -10.49
C ILE A 488 -19.40 4.97 -9.89
N VAL A 489 -19.47 5.02 -8.56
CA VAL A 489 -19.80 6.22 -7.78
C VAL A 489 -18.67 6.56 -6.83
N TRP A 490 -18.61 7.85 -6.48
CA TRP A 490 -17.68 8.40 -5.51
C TRP A 490 -18.45 9.37 -4.62
N SER A 491 -18.28 9.27 -3.31
CA SER A 491 -18.97 10.16 -2.37
C SER A 491 -18.14 11.36 -1.94
N THR A 492 -16.82 11.30 -2.11
CA THR A 492 -15.90 12.35 -1.63
C THR A 492 -14.66 12.45 -2.52
N GLY A 493 -13.87 13.52 -2.35
CA GLY A 493 -12.49 13.63 -2.83
C GLY A 493 -11.48 13.57 -1.67
N THR A 494 -11.88 13.05 -0.52
CA THR A 494 -11.07 12.85 0.71
C THR A 494 -11.18 11.41 1.22
N HIS A 495 -10.73 11.15 2.45
CA HIS A 495 -10.86 9.86 3.12
C HIS A 495 -12.25 9.63 3.71
N THR A 496 -12.57 8.38 4.04
CA THR A 496 -13.76 7.96 4.80
C THR A 496 -13.40 7.14 6.02
N HIS A 497 -14.35 6.98 6.96
CA HIS A 497 -14.14 6.25 8.23
C HIS A 497 -14.22 4.71 8.09
N THR A 498 -14.36 4.19 6.87
CA THR A 498 -14.69 2.78 6.61
C THR A 498 -13.65 1.87 7.28
N PRO A 499 -14.03 0.91 8.16
CA PRO A 499 -13.07 0.01 8.76
C PRO A 499 -12.32 -0.79 7.70
N VAL A 500 -11.01 -0.93 7.85
CA VAL A 500 -10.13 -1.52 6.83
C VAL A 500 -9.81 -2.98 7.14
N GLY A 501 -9.54 -3.76 6.10
CA GLY A 501 -9.16 -5.17 6.25
C GLY A 501 -7.77 -5.33 6.88
N VAL A 502 -7.60 -6.38 7.68
CA VAL A 502 -6.31 -6.82 8.24
C VAL A 502 -6.08 -8.26 7.83
N PHE A 503 -5.25 -8.49 6.83
CA PHE A 503 -4.92 -9.81 6.28
C PHE A 503 -3.57 -10.25 6.84
N THR A 504 -3.51 -11.40 7.49
CA THR A 504 -2.28 -11.83 8.17
C THR A 504 -1.85 -13.22 7.76
N PHE A 505 -0.54 -13.44 7.65
CA PHE A 505 0.05 -14.72 7.33
C PHE A 505 1.28 -15.00 8.20
N GLY A 506 1.41 -16.24 8.64
CA GLY A 506 2.49 -16.68 9.52
C GLY A 506 2.04 -17.85 10.41
N PRO A 507 2.83 -18.20 11.43
CA PRO A 507 2.48 -19.23 12.40
C PRO A 507 1.11 -19.00 13.04
N LYS A 508 0.31 -20.05 13.18
CA LYS A 508 -1.08 -19.98 13.66
C LYS A 508 -1.25 -19.18 14.95
N GLU A 509 -0.39 -19.42 15.94
CA GLU A 509 -0.45 -18.72 17.23
C GLU A 509 -0.12 -17.23 17.11
N ALA A 510 0.75 -16.84 16.17
CA ALA A 510 1.11 -15.45 15.94
C ALA A 510 0.02 -14.67 15.21
N ILE A 511 -0.70 -15.30 14.28
CA ILE A 511 -1.75 -14.63 13.49
C ILE A 511 -3.11 -14.61 14.18
N ARG A 512 -3.41 -15.57 15.07
CA ARG A 512 -4.71 -15.70 15.74
C ARG A 512 -5.25 -14.38 16.36
N PRO A 513 -4.44 -13.55 17.04
CA PRO A 513 -4.94 -12.30 17.65
C PRO A 513 -5.44 -11.26 16.64
N PHE A 514 -5.09 -11.38 15.36
CA PHE A 514 -5.43 -10.39 14.33
C PHE A 514 -6.82 -10.62 13.72
N GLY A 515 -7.40 -11.82 13.87
CA GLY A 515 -8.68 -12.22 13.27
C GLY A 515 -9.93 -11.71 14.01
N GLN A 516 -9.98 -10.42 14.32
CA GLN A 516 -11.10 -9.78 15.04
C GLN A 516 -11.33 -8.33 14.60
N MET A 517 -12.44 -7.74 15.03
CA MET A 517 -12.58 -6.28 15.05
C MET A 517 -11.57 -5.70 16.04
N GLN A 518 -10.89 -4.63 15.63
CA GLN A 518 -9.90 -3.94 16.44
C GLN A 518 -9.77 -2.47 16.00
N THR A 519 -8.85 -1.74 16.61
CA THR A 519 -8.41 -0.41 16.19
C THR A 519 -6.97 -0.43 15.67
N HIS A 520 -6.55 0.62 14.95
CA HIS A 520 -5.17 0.79 14.51
C HIS A 520 -4.18 0.87 15.69
N VAL A 521 -4.62 1.44 16.81
CA VAL A 521 -3.86 1.45 18.07
C VAL A 521 -3.63 0.02 18.59
N GLU A 522 -4.68 -0.80 18.63
CA GLU A 522 -4.55 -2.21 19.05
C GLU A 522 -3.73 -3.04 18.06
N LEU A 523 -3.87 -2.77 16.76
CA LEU A 523 -3.08 -3.40 15.71
C LEU A 523 -1.60 -3.06 15.88
N GLY A 524 -1.25 -1.79 16.12
CA GLY A 524 0.10 -1.35 16.41
C GLY A 524 0.70 -2.04 17.64
N LYS A 525 -0.09 -2.19 18.72
CA LYS A 525 0.33 -2.96 19.91
C LYS A 525 0.59 -4.43 19.57
N LYS A 526 -0.30 -5.09 18.84
CA LYS A 526 -0.14 -6.50 18.45
C LYS A 526 1.11 -6.74 17.59
N LEU A 527 1.45 -5.82 16.68
CA LEU A 527 2.68 -5.88 15.90
C LEU A 527 3.93 -5.81 16.82
N GLN A 528 3.91 -4.93 17.82
CA GLN A 528 4.99 -4.82 18.81
C GLN A 528 5.11 -6.07 19.69
N THR A 529 3.99 -6.59 20.19
CA THR A 529 3.94 -7.85 20.95
C THR A 529 4.51 -9.01 20.12
N ALA A 530 4.14 -9.12 18.84
CA ALA A 530 4.64 -10.17 17.95
C ALA A 530 6.18 -10.15 17.83
N LEU A 531 6.80 -8.97 17.81
CA LEU A 531 8.26 -8.82 17.80
C LEU A 531 8.92 -8.85 19.19
N ASN A 532 8.15 -9.01 20.28
CA ASN A 532 8.62 -8.96 21.66
C ASN A 532 9.27 -7.61 22.01
N LEU A 533 8.58 -6.51 21.67
CA LEU A 533 9.04 -5.13 21.82
C LEU A 533 8.39 -4.37 22.98
N GLU A 534 7.61 -5.06 23.81
CA GLU A 534 6.99 -4.51 25.02
C GLU A 534 8.02 -4.04 26.06
#